data_AF-A0A1Y2W743-F1
#
_entry.id   AF-A0A1Y2W743-F1
#
_cell.length_a   1.000
_cell.length_b   1.000
_cell.length_c   1.000
_cell.angle_alpha   90.00
_cell.angle_beta   90.00
_cell.angle_gamma   90.00
#
_symmetry.space_group_name_H-M   'P 1'
#
loop_
_entity.id
_entity.type
_entity.pdbx_description
1 polymer ?
#
loop_
_entity_poly.entity_id
_entity_poly.type
_entity_poly.pdbx_seq_one_letter_code
_entity_poly.pdbx_strand_id
1 'polypeptide(L)'
;MRRYRNSEEENRRRKQAAEAGRQRAAAERPLQLLTNTPNSVSNLPSAGLGRLAILPNEVIMMILNNCSLRSLIRLERVNKAAKQIANLLYDFPFVKETARGAIQRARPEYRHIMFKILKITTFRGLRQLLTTYDCELCRKPGSFRMVKVKVLCENCYMKKPGRR
;
A
#
# COMPACT_ATOMS: atom_id res chain seq x y z
N MET A 1 -47.12 6.69 -14.46
CA MET A 1 -46.10 6.02 -13.62
C MET A 1 -45.19 4.99 -14.33
N ARG A 2 -45.40 4.58 -15.60
CA ARG A 2 -44.52 3.60 -16.28
C ARG A 2 -43.18 4.15 -16.81
N ARG A 3 -43.09 5.44 -17.15
CA ARG A 3 -41.87 6.05 -17.74
C ARG A 3 -40.68 6.18 -16.78
N TYR A 4 -40.92 6.28 -15.47
CA TYR A 4 -39.85 6.43 -14.46
C TYR A 4 -39.06 5.13 -14.21
N ARG A 5 -39.73 3.97 -14.24
CA ARG A 5 -39.06 2.65 -14.06
C ARG A 5 -38.06 2.34 -15.18
N ASN A 6 -38.39 2.69 -16.42
CA ASN A 6 -37.50 2.44 -17.56
C ASN A 6 -36.20 3.26 -17.48
N SER A 7 -36.26 4.49 -16.94
CA SER A 7 -35.08 5.35 -16.80
C SER A 7 -34.09 4.85 -15.75
N GLU A 8 -34.58 4.29 -14.63
CA GLU A 8 -33.72 3.70 -13.59
C GLU A 8 -33.04 2.42 -14.08
N GLU A 9 -33.76 1.61 -14.84
CA GLU A 9 -33.26 0.35 -15.38
C GLU A 9 -32.19 0.59 -16.46
N GLU A 10 -32.39 1.61 -17.31
CA GLU A 10 -31.40 2.04 -18.29
C GLU A 10 -30.14 2.62 -17.63
N ASN A 11 -30.30 3.42 -16.56
CA ASN A 11 -29.17 3.94 -15.79
C ASN A 11 -28.38 2.83 -15.07
N ARG A 12 -29.06 1.78 -14.58
CA ARG A 12 -28.39 0.60 -14.01
C ARG A 12 -27.60 -0.16 -15.07
N ARG A 13 -28.16 -0.36 -16.26
CA ARG A 13 -27.45 -1.00 -17.38
C ARG A 13 -26.22 -0.21 -17.83
N ARG A 14 -26.32 1.12 -17.93
CA ARG A 14 -25.18 1.99 -18.26
C ARG A 14 -24.08 1.94 -17.20
N LYS A 15 -24.44 1.94 -15.91
CA LYS A 15 -23.46 1.79 -14.82
C LYS A 15 -22.76 0.43 -14.86
N GLN A 16 -23.50 -0.65 -15.09
CA GLN A 16 -22.93 -2.00 -15.21
C GLN A 16 -22.00 -2.14 -16.43
N ALA A 17 -22.37 -1.54 -17.57
CA ALA A 17 -21.51 -1.52 -18.75
C ALA A 17 -20.22 -0.72 -18.52
N ALA A 18 -20.30 0.44 -17.85
CA ALA A 18 -19.14 1.25 -17.51
C ALA A 18 -18.23 0.58 -16.46
N GLU A 19 -18.80 -0.23 -15.56
CA GLU A 19 -18.05 -1.01 -14.58
C GLU A 19 -17.38 -2.23 -15.22
N ALA A 20 -18.07 -2.94 -16.12
CA ALA A 20 -17.51 -4.03 -16.90
C ALA A 20 -16.37 -3.57 -17.82
N GLY A 21 -16.51 -2.38 -18.44
CA GLY A 21 -15.44 -1.77 -19.23
C GLY A 21 -14.21 -1.42 -18.39
N ARG A 22 -14.41 -0.90 -17.17
CA ARG A 22 -13.31 -0.64 -16.23
C ARG A 22 -12.64 -1.91 -15.74
N GLN A 23 -13.40 -2.99 -15.52
CA GLN A 23 -12.85 -4.28 -15.12
C GLN A 23 -12.04 -4.93 -16.24
N ARG A 24 -12.51 -4.86 -17.50
CA ARG A 24 -11.73 -5.33 -18.66
C ARG A 24 -10.46 -4.51 -18.85
N ALA A 25 -10.54 -3.18 -18.78
CA ALA A 25 -9.35 -2.32 -18.86
C ALA A 25 -8.37 -2.55 -17.69
N ALA A 26 -8.84 -3.00 -16.53
CA ALA A 26 -7.98 -3.38 -15.42
C ALA A 26 -7.37 -4.78 -15.59
N ALA A 27 -8.06 -5.70 -16.24
CA ALA A 27 -7.57 -7.05 -16.54
C ALA A 27 -6.61 -7.08 -17.74
N GLU A 28 -6.79 -6.18 -18.71
CA GLU A 28 -5.93 -6.01 -19.88
C GLU A 28 -4.74 -5.08 -19.62
N ARG A 29 -4.66 -4.46 -18.44
CA ARG A 29 -3.42 -3.78 -18.04
C ARG A 29 -2.34 -4.85 -17.98
N PRO A 30 -1.29 -4.75 -18.80
CA PRO A 30 -0.17 -5.66 -18.71
C PRO A 30 0.28 -5.62 -17.26
N LEU A 31 0.33 -6.78 -16.61
CA LEU A 31 1.08 -6.95 -15.38
C LEU A 31 2.48 -6.45 -15.74
N GLN A 32 2.82 -5.22 -15.35
CA GLN A 32 4.18 -4.77 -15.37
C GLN A 32 4.90 -5.74 -14.45
N LEU A 33 5.49 -6.76 -15.05
CA LEU A 33 6.56 -7.55 -14.48
C LEU A 33 7.58 -6.52 -14.03
N LEU A 34 7.46 -6.11 -12.77
CA LEU A 34 8.49 -5.39 -12.06
C LEU A 34 9.62 -6.40 -11.91
N THR A 35 10.40 -6.55 -12.96
CA THR A 35 11.72 -7.19 -12.97
C THR A 35 12.65 -6.30 -12.16
N ASN A 36 12.35 -6.12 -10.87
CA ASN A 36 13.28 -5.58 -9.91
C ASN A 36 14.10 -6.78 -9.44
N THR A 37 15.08 -7.18 -10.24
CA THR A 37 16.24 -7.89 -9.72
C THR A 37 16.74 -7.10 -8.52
N PRO A 38 16.72 -7.65 -7.29
CA PRO A 38 17.34 -6.98 -6.18
C PRO A 38 18.82 -6.87 -6.52
N ASN A 39 19.28 -5.65 -6.79
CA ASN A 39 20.70 -5.36 -6.94
C ASN A 39 21.42 -6.02 -5.76
N SER A 40 22.40 -6.86 -6.07
CA SER A 40 23.17 -7.65 -5.10
C SER A 40 23.52 -6.79 -3.89
N VAL A 41 22.88 -7.11 -2.77
CA VAL A 41 23.06 -6.45 -1.46
C VAL A 41 24.51 -6.57 -0.98
N SER A 42 25.30 -7.47 -1.59
CA SER A 42 26.66 -7.81 -1.22
C SER A 42 27.71 -6.74 -1.52
N ASN A 43 27.45 -5.79 -2.43
CA ASN A 43 28.46 -4.79 -2.88
C ASN A 43 28.20 -3.37 -2.33
N LEU A 44 27.43 -3.22 -1.26
CA LEU A 44 27.08 -1.90 -0.76
C LEU A 44 28.23 -1.23 0.01
N PRO A 45 28.43 0.09 -0.17
CA PRO A 45 29.34 0.85 0.69
C PRO A 45 28.77 0.87 2.11
N SER A 46 29.37 0.07 2.99
CA SER A 46 29.11 0.02 4.44
C SER A 46 29.71 1.23 5.17
N ALA A 47 30.54 2.02 4.49
CA ALA A 47 31.13 3.25 5.01
C ALA A 47 30.05 4.28 5.40
N GLY A 48 30.07 4.70 6.66
CA GLY A 48 29.16 5.73 7.19
C GLY A 48 27.94 5.20 7.96
N LEU A 49 27.74 3.88 8.06
CA LEU A 49 26.68 3.30 8.90
C LEU A 49 27.09 3.17 10.40
N GLY A 50 28.32 3.57 10.74
CA GLY A 50 28.84 3.50 12.10
C GLY A 50 28.89 2.05 12.60
N ARG A 51 28.39 1.80 13.82
CA ARG A 51 28.36 0.43 14.40
C ARG A 51 27.44 -0.54 13.63
N LEU A 52 26.51 -0.05 12.82
CA LEU A 52 25.68 -0.91 11.97
C LEU A 52 26.50 -1.55 10.85
N ALA A 53 27.63 -0.94 10.43
CA ALA A 53 28.51 -1.48 9.40
C ALA A 53 29.20 -2.80 9.81
N ILE A 54 29.17 -3.15 11.11
CA ILE A 54 29.70 -4.41 11.65
C ILE A 54 28.77 -5.58 11.28
N LEU A 55 27.48 -5.31 11.02
CA LEU A 55 26.50 -6.33 10.70
C LEU A 55 26.49 -6.65 9.20
N PRO A 56 26.23 -7.90 8.80
CA PRO A 56 25.94 -8.24 7.41
C PRO A 56 24.77 -7.44 6.87
N ASN A 57 24.83 -7.06 5.59
CA ASN A 57 23.81 -6.20 4.98
C ASN A 57 22.42 -6.84 5.05
N GLU A 58 22.31 -8.17 4.97
CA GLU A 58 21.05 -8.91 5.10
C GLU A 58 20.41 -8.69 6.47
N VAL A 59 21.22 -8.70 7.54
CA VAL A 59 20.77 -8.46 8.91
C VAL A 59 20.30 -7.02 9.06
N ILE A 60 21.03 -6.06 8.48
CA ILE A 60 20.61 -4.66 8.45
C ILE A 60 19.24 -4.54 7.75
N MET A 61 19.08 -5.15 6.57
CA MET A 61 17.82 -5.14 5.83
C MET A 61 16.66 -5.79 6.60
N MET A 62 16.92 -6.86 7.36
CA MET A 62 15.93 -7.47 8.25
C MET A 62 15.50 -6.52 9.38
N ILE A 63 16.45 -5.82 10.01
CA ILE A 63 16.17 -4.83 11.05
C ILE A 63 15.34 -3.69 10.49
N LEU A 64 15.74 -3.16 9.32
CA LEU A 64 15.05 -2.06 8.66
C LEU A 64 13.63 -2.44 8.24
N ASN A 65 13.38 -3.67 7.77
CA ASN A 65 12.04 -4.16 7.45
C ASN A 65 11.08 -4.20 8.66
N ASN A 66 11.63 -4.35 9.88
CA ASN A 66 10.86 -4.37 11.11
C ASN A 66 10.74 -3.00 11.78
N CYS A 67 11.39 -1.97 11.24
CA CYS A 67 11.26 -0.60 11.71
C CYS A 67 9.96 0.06 11.20
N SER A 68 9.46 1.06 11.93
CA SER A 68 8.33 1.87 11.44
C SER A 68 8.75 2.74 10.25
N LEU A 69 7.79 3.10 9.37
CA LEU A 69 8.04 4.02 8.26
C LEU A 69 8.63 5.35 8.74
N ARG A 70 8.18 5.86 9.89
CA ARG A 70 8.70 7.09 10.49
C ARG A 70 10.18 6.97 10.87
N SER A 71 10.59 5.83 11.43
CA SER A 71 11.99 5.57 11.79
C SER A 71 12.86 5.51 10.54
N LEU A 72 12.38 4.88 9.47
CA LEU A 72 13.10 4.81 8.19
C LEU A 72 13.25 6.18 7.52
N ILE A 73 12.21 7.02 7.53
CA ILE A 73 12.29 8.40 7.02
C ILE A 73 13.29 9.24 7.83
N ARG A 74 13.43 8.98 9.14
CA ARG A 74 14.46 9.63 9.96
C ARG A 74 15.85 9.11 9.62
N LEU A 75 15.99 7.81 9.38
CA LEU A 75 17.25 7.17 8.99
C LEU A 75 17.80 7.76 7.69
N GLU A 76 16.94 8.04 6.70
CA GLU A 76 17.35 8.72 5.45
C GLU A 76 18.04 10.08 5.67
N ARG A 77 17.78 10.74 6.80
CA ARG A 77 18.33 12.07 7.12
C ARG A 77 19.64 12.01 7.89
N VAL A 78 20.04 10.83 8.38
CA VAL A 78 21.25 10.69 9.20
C VAL A 78 22.50 10.91 8.35
N ASN A 79 22.61 10.21 7.21
CA ASN A 79 23.69 10.39 6.25
C ASN A 79 23.34 9.75 4.89
N LYS A 80 24.21 9.92 3.90
CA LYS A 80 24.01 9.41 2.53
C LYS A 80 23.95 7.87 2.47
N ALA A 81 24.78 7.16 3.24
CA ALA A 81 24.79 5.70 3.27
C ALA A 81 23.49 5.13 3.88
N ALA A 82 23.01 5.75 4.96
CA ALA A 82 21.75 5.43 5.62
C ALA A 82 20.54 5.68 4.68
N LYS A 83 20.60 6.73 3.85
CA LYS A 83 19.62 6.96 2.80
C LYS A 83 19.67 5.90 1.70
N GLN A 84 20.86 5.52 1.24
CA GLN A 84 21.02 4.49 0.22
C GLN A 84 20.49 3.14 0.71
N ILE A 85 20.87 2.70 1.91
CA ILE A 85 20.42 1.41 2.46
C ILE A 85 18.90 1.38 2.71
N ALA A 86 18.31 2.49 3.17
CA ALA A 86 16.86 2.59 3.31
C ALA A 86 16.13 2.48 1.95
N ASN A 87 16.68 3.08 0.89
CA ASN A 87 16.10 3.01 -0.46
C ASN A 87 16.23 1.62 -1.13
N LEU A 88 17.08 0.75 -0.61
CA LEU A 88 17.13 -0.65 -1.07
C LEU A 88 16.01 -1.51 -0.50
N LEU A 89 15.29 -1.02 0.51
CA LEU A 89 14.10 -1.71 0.96
C LEU A 89 13.10 -1.74 -0.19
N TYR A 90 12.66 -2.95 -0.52
CA TYR A 90 11.74 -3.16 -1.62
C TYR A 90 10.46 -2.34 -1.44
N ASP A 91 10.06 -1.63 -2.49
CA ASP A 91 8.96 -0.67 -2.55
C ASP A 91 9.06 0.54 -1.60
N PHE A 92 10.20 0.82 -0.97
CA PHE A 92 10.26 1.88 0.04
C PHE A 92 9.81 3.26 -0.45
N PRO A 93 10.25 3.77 -1.62
CA PRO A 93 9.74 5.03 -2.16
C PRO A 93 8.22 5.00 -2.42
N PHE A 94 7.71 3.89 -2.96
CA PHE A 94 6.29 3.72 -3.26
C PHE A 94 5.42 3.72 -1.99
N VAL A 95 5.82 2.93 -0.98
CA VAL A 95 5.13 2.84 0.32
C VAL A 95 5.12 4.19 1.02
N LYS A 96 6.25 4.91 0.99
CA LYS A 96 6.39 6.25 1.57
C LYS A 96 5.42 7.25 0.92
N GLU A 97 5.37 7.33 -0.40
CA GLU A 97 4.48 8.25 -1.10
C GLU A 97 3.01 7.86 -0.97
N THR A 98 2.70 6.56 -1.00
CA THR A 98 1.33 6.06 -0.83
C THR A 98 0.80 6.35 0.57
N ALA A 99 1.60 6.12 1.61
CA ALA A 99 1.26 6.45 2.99
C ALA A 99 1.03 7.96 3.17
N ARG A 100 1.90 8.78 2.58
CA ARG A 100 1.76 10.24 2.60
C ARG A 100 0.47 10.70 1.91
N GLY A 101 0.20 10.18 0.71
CA GLY A 101 -1.02 10.47 -0.04
C GLY A 101 -2.28 9.97 0.67
N ALA A 102 -2.22 8.85 1.38
CA ALA A 102 -3.33 8.33 2.18
C ALA A 102 -3.68 9.26 3.35
N ILE A 103 -2.68 9.79 4.07
CA ILE A 103 -2.92 10.78 5.14
C ILE A 103 -3.52 12.07 4.58
N GLN A 104 -2.99 12.57 3.45
CA GLN A 104 -3.47 13.80 2.83
C GLN A 104 -4.94 13.70 2.39
N ARG A 105 -5.33 12.56 1.80
CA ARG A 105 -6.69 12.28 1.34
C ARG A 105 -7.65 11.83 2.46
N ALA A 106 -7.14 11.44 3.62
CA ALA A 106 -7.97 11.03 4.75
C ALA A 106 -8.80 12.22 5.26
N ARG A 107 -10.10 11.97 5.52
CA ARG A 107 -10.96 12.94 6.19
C ARG A 107 -10.35 13.33 7.55
N PRO A 108 -10.46 14.59 7.99
CA PRO A 108 -9.83 15.07 9.23
C PRO A 108 -10.12 14.19 10.45
N GLU A 109 -11.36 13.74 10.59
CA GLU A 109 -11.84 12.84 11.64
C GLU A 109 -11.09 11.49 11.69
N TYR A 110 -10.55 10.99 10.58
CA TYR A 110 -9.82 9.71 10.52
C TYR A 110 -8.30 9.86 10.49
N ARG A 111 -7.77 11.09 10.38
CA ARG A 111 -6.32 11.32 10.32
C ARG A 111 -5.59 10.80 11.55
N HIS A 112 -6.16 10.99 12.74
CA HIS A 112 -5.57 10.50 13.99
C HIS A 112 -5.44 8.97 14.03
N ILE A 113 -6.41 8.25 13.45
CA ILE A 113 -6.35 6.78 13.31
C ILE A 113 -5.24 6.39 12.34
N MET A 114 -5.15 7.07 11.19
CA MET A 114 -4.10 6.80 10.20
C MET A 114 -2.70 7.03 10.77
N PHE A 115 -2.49 8.11 11.53
CA PHE A 115 -1.22 8.34 12.22
C PHE A 115 -0.92 7.26 13.27
N LYS A 116 -1.92 6.78 14.01
CA LYS A 116 -1.75 5.65 14.93
C LYS A 116 -1.35 4.37 14.20
N ILE A 117 -2.02 4.04 13.08
CA ILE A 117 -1.69 2.88 12.25
C ILE A 117 -0.23 2.96 11.80
N LEU A 118 0.17 4.07 11.17
CA LEU A 118 1.55 4.27 10.71
C LEU A 118 2.60 4.22 11.82
N LYS A 119 2.21 4.53 13.07
CA LYS A 119 3.09 4.46 14.24
C LYS A 119 3.29 3.02 14.73
N ILE A 120 2.23 2.20 14.73
CA ILE A 120 2.27 0.83 15.26
C ILE A 120 2.71 -0.21 14.22
N THR A 121 2.49 0.06 12.93
CA THR A 121 2.84 -0.87 11.86
C THR A 121 4.32 -0.80 11.53
N THR A 122 4.97 -1.96 11.45
CA THR A 122 6.30 -2.09 10.85
C THR A 122 6.23 -1.79 9.34
N PHE A 123 7.37 -1.47 8.73
CA PHE A 123 7.46 -1.24 7.29
C PHE A 123 6.96 -2.45 6.51
N ARG A 124 7.35 -3.67 6.91
CA ARG A 124 6.83 -4.91 6.33
C ARG A 124 5.30 -4.98 6.36
N GLY A 125 4.69 -4.74 7.52
CA GLY A 125 3.23 -4.78 7.65
C GLY A 125 2.55 -3.67 6.86
N LEU A 126 3.12 -2.46 6.88
CA LEU A 126 2.58 -1.33 6.13
C LEU A 126 2.68 -1.53 4.62
N ARG A 127 3.80 -2.08 4.14
CA ARG A 127 3.99 -2.46 2.74
C ARG A 127 2.90 -3.44 2.34
N GLN A 128 2.74 -4.55 3.06
CA GLN A 128 1.67 -5.50 2.80
C GLN A 128 0.30 -4.82 2.72
N LEU A 129 -0.05 -3.96 3.67
CA LEU A 129 -1.33 -3.25 3.65
C LEU A 129 -1.52 -2.35 2.42
N LEU A 130 -0.46 -1.69 1.94
CA LEU A 130 -0.53 -0.72 0.84
C LEU A 130 -0.32 -1.34 -0.54
N THR A 131 0.39 -2.46 -0.63
CA THR A 131 0.71 -3.16 -1.89
C THR A 131 -0.17 -4.39 -2.12
N THR A 132 -1.02 -4.79 -1.15
CA THR A 132 -1.97 -5.88 -1.40
C THR A 132 -3.08 -5.35 -2.29
N TYR A 133 -3.13 -5.87 -3.51
CA TYR A 133 -4.16 -5.56 -4.50
C TYR A 133 -5.34 -6.54 -4.47
N ASP A 134 -5.44 -7.36 -3.43
CA ASP A 134 -6.49 -8.36 -3.27
C ASP A 134 -7.35 -8.07 -2.05
N CYS A 135 -8.66 -8.29 -2.19
CA CYS A 135 -9.55 -8.30 -1.04
C CYS A 135 -9.14 -9.42 -0.08
N GLU A 136 -8.94 -9.12 1.20
CA GLU A 136 -8.60 -10.15 2.21
C GLU A 136 -9.68 -11.24 2.33
N LEU A 137 -10.94 -10.91 2.03
CA LEU A 137 -12.07 -11.82 2.17
C LEU A 137 -12.30 -12.69 0.93
N CYS A 138 -12.27 -12.09 -0.27
CA CYS A 138 -12.64 -12.78 -1.51
C CYS A 138 -11.49 -12.96 -2.49
N ARG A 139 -10.28 -12.49 -2.14
CA ARG A 139 -9.05 -12.57 -2.96
C ARG A 139 -9.18 -12.03 -4.38
N LYS A 140 -10.19 -11.21 -4.64
CA LYS A 140 -10.40 -10.57 -5.95
C LYS A 140 -9.66 -9.22 -6.02
N PRO A 141 -9.03 -8.90 -7.17
CA PRO A 141 -8.45 -7.59 -7.41
C PRO A 141 -9.53 -6.51 -7.64
N GLY A 142 -9.27 -5.25 -7.28
CA GLY A 142 -10.26 -4.16 -7.42
C GLY A 142 -9.92 -2.81 -6.79
N SER A 143 -10.90 -1.90 -6.70
CA SER A 143 -10.78 -0.67 -5.91
C SER A 143 -11.05 -0.98 -4.44
N PHE A 144 -10.10 -0.64 -3.56
CA PHE A 144 -10.17 -0.99 -2.15
C PHE A 144 -10.39 0.24 -1.29
N ARG A 145 -11.27 0.11 -0.29
CA ARG A 145 -11.33 1.04 0.83
C ARG A 145 -10.51 0.43 1.96
N MET A 146 -9.46 1.11 2.39
CA MET A 146 -8.83 0.80 3.68
C MET A 146 -9.84 1.09 4.79
N VAL A 147 -10.39 0.03 5.38
CA VAL A 147 -11.31 0.13 6.51
C VAL A 147 -10.66 -0.54 7.70
N LYS A 148 -10.27 0.25 8.71
CA LYS A 148 -9.71 -0.25 9.97
C LYS A 148 -8.63 -1.33 9.75
N VAL A 149 -7.64 -1.06 8.89
CA VAL A 149 -6.49 -1.94 8.63
C VAL A 149 -6.78 -3.16 7.72
N LYS A 150 -8.01 -3.34 7.19
CA LYS A 150 -8.28 -4.41 6.20
C LYS A 150 -8.47 -3.86 4.79
N VAL A 151 -7.91 -4.55 3.79
CA VAL A 151 -8.13 -4.29 2.36
C VAL A 151 -9.37 -5.07 1.92
N LEU A 152 -10.52 -4.39 1.81
CA LEU A 152 -11.79 -4.99 1.38
C LEU A 152 -12.28 -4.33 0.09
N CYS A 153 -12.78 -5.14 -0.86
CA CYS A 153 -13.49 -4.61 -2.03
C CYS A 153 -14.86 -4.06 -1.61
N GLU A 154 -15.45 -3.17 -2.42
CA GLU A 154 -16.73 -2.52 -2.10
C GLU A 154 -17.85 -3.54 -1.85
N ASN A 155 -17.88 -4.64 -2.59
CA ASN A 155 -18.86 -5.72 -2.39
C ASN A 155 -18.72 -6.40 -1.02
N CYS A 156 -17.49 -6.70 -0.58
CA CYS A 156 -17.24 -7.30 0.73
C CYS A 156 -17.44 -6.30 1.88
N TYR A 157 -17.21 -5.01 1.63
CA TYR A 157 -17.50 -3.95 2.59
C TYR A 157 -19.01 -3.79 2.81
N MET A 158 -19.80 -3.71 1.73
CA MET A 158 -21.25 -3.53 1.80
C MET A 158 -21.97 -4.78 2.33
N LYS A 159 -21.38 -5.97 2.17
CA LYS A 159 -21.90 -7.22 2.72
C LYS A 159 -21.65 -7.42 4.20
N LYS A 160 -20.91 -6.56 4.90
CA LYS A 160 -20.84 -6.67 6.36
C LYS A 160 -22.23 -6.39 6.94
N PRO A 161 -22.93 -7.41 7.49
CA PRO A 161 -24.14 -7.13 8.24
C PRO A 161 -23.71 -6.34 9.48
N GLY A 162 -24.42 -5.24 9.76
CA GLY A 162 -24.48 -4.57 11.05
C GLY A 162 -23.20 -4.48 11.89
N ARG A 163 -22.74 -3.24 12.13
CA ARG A 163 -22.32 -2.91 13.49
C ARG A 163 -23.51 -3.25 14.41
N ARG A 164 -23.40 -4.33 15.19
CA ARG A 164 -23.85 -4.30 16.58
C ARG A 164 -22.62 -3.93 17.40
#